data_AF-A0A521ZIJ8-F1
#
_entry.id   AF-A0A521ZIJ8-F1
#
_cell.length_a   1.000
_cell.length_b   1.000
_cell.length_c   1.000
_cell.angle_alpha   90.00
_cell.angle_beta   90.00
_cell.angle_gamma   90.00
#
_symmetry.space_group_name_H-M   'P 1'
#
loop_
_entity.id
_entity.type
_entity.pdbx_description
1 polymer ?
#
loop_
_entity_poly.entity_id
_entity_poly.type
_entity_poly.pdbx_seq_one_letter_code
_entity_poly.pdbx_strand_id
1 'polypeptide(L)'
;MKFNMKSLVVAAALVAAGAANASSLTLTPGGSVTDQGWTVSGLSGSGTLSFSSDLLGALYAGSVDVAQVDPAQVTIVGSLADGGFTQVSAAAPITGLTGTFDGTTVSVSQVATAGGALQTSYADDFTNSGGSLEIKNLRVDLGAKIVYADLVGGNGVGEKNGIALWNIGSITGPTSITAAEGTFTVTNHLSQLSITDQAFGYFIDSLGIMTGGYGVLQGIKDYGSIDSTITVTATKVPSVPEPSTYALMGLGLVGMSLVARRRAK
;
A
#
# COMPACT_ATOMS: atom_id res chain seq x y z
N MET A 1 -59.05 -8.00 40.01
CA MET A 1 -57.64 -7.89 40.45
C MET A 1 -56.97 -9.23 40.14
N LYS A 2 -56.19 -9.31 39.06
CA LYS A 2 -54.72 -9.47 39.07
C LYS A 2 -54.23 -10.74 39.77
N PHE A 3 -53.73 -11.73 39.01
CA PHE A 3 -52.48 -12.43 39.32
C PHE A 3 -51.78 -12.85 38.03
N ASN A 4 -50.54 -12.39 37.91
CA ASN A 4 -49.71 -12.34 36.70
C ASN A 4 -49.09 -13.70 36.34
N MET A 5 -49.03 -13.99 35.04
CA MET A 5 -48.16 -15.01 34.45
C MET A 5 -46.68 -14.67 34.74
N LYS A 6 -45.98 -15.60 35.36
CA LYS A 6 -44.52 -15.55 35.55
C LYS A 6 -43.85 -15.93 34.22
N SER A 7 -43.44 -14.91 33.47
CA SER A 7 -42.53 -15.05 32.33
C SER A 7 -41.13 -15.39 32.85
N LEU A 8 -40.58 -16.49 32.36
CA LEU A 8 -39.20 -16.93 32.54
C LEU A 8 -38.31 -15.99 31.72
N VAL A 9 -37.72 -14.99 32.37
CA VAL A 9 -36.63 -14.19 31.77
C VAL A 9 -35.38 -15.08 31.78
N VAL A 10 -35.14 -15.75 30.65
CA VAL A 10 -33.85 -16.33 30.35
C VAL A 10 -32.87 -15.16 30.23
N ALA A 11 -31.91 -15.11 31.16
CA ALA A 11 -30.78 -14.22 31.10
C ALA A 11 -29.97 -14.55 29.83
N ALA A 12 -30.25 -13.82 28.74
CA ALA A 12 -29.29 -13.66 27.67
C ALA A 12 -28.13 -12.85 28.28
N ALA A 13 -27.11 -13.55 28.78
CA ALA A 13 -25.77 -13.02 28.84
C ALA A 13 -25.36 -12.73 27.39
N LEU A 14 -25.76 -11.55 26.89
CA LEU A 14 -25.16 -10.94 25.73
C LEU A 14 -23.72 -10.66 26.16
N VAL A 15 -22.87 -11.65 25.93
CA VAL A 15 -21.45 -11.41 25.72
C VAL A 15 -21.44 -10.38 24.61
N ALA A 16 -21.23 -9.13 24.99
CA ALA A 16 -20.66 -8.14 24.11
C ALA A 16 -19.28 -8.70 23.74
N ALA A 17 -19.28 -9.63 22.77
CA ALA A 17 -18.11 -9.95 22.00
C ALA A 17 -17.72 -8.60 21.41
N GLY A 18 -16.71 -8.00 22.02
CA GLY A 18 -16.28 -6.66 21.69
C GLY A 18 -16.16 -6.58 20.17
N ALA A 19 -16.68 -5.50 19.60
CA ALA A 19 -16.22 -5.07 18.30
C ALA A 19 -14.69 -4.99 18.40
N ALA A 20 -14.02 -6.05 17.94
CA ALA A 20 -12.59 -6.07 17.78
C ALA A 20 -12.33 -5.00 16.72
N ASN A 21 -11.95 -3.80 17.17
CA ASN A 21 -11.42 -2.81 16.26
C ASN A 21 -10.18 -3.47 15.64
N ALA A 22 -10.29 -3.87 14.38
CA ALA A 22 -9.17 -4.46 13.65
C ALA A 22 -8.06 -3.40 13.64
N SER A 23 -7.01 -3.65 14.42
CA SER A 23 -5.86 -2.74 14.48
C SER A 23 -5.17 -2.74 13.13
N SER A 24 -4.74 -1.57 12.67
CA SER A 24 -3.84 -1.50 11.52
C SER A 24 -2.50 -2.13 11.88
N LEU A 25 -1.99 -2.98 11.01
CA LEU A 25 -0.70 -3.64 11.15
C LEU A 25 0.13 -3.37 9.90
N THR A 26 1.42 -3.13 10.09
CA THR A 26 2.38 -2.89 9.00
C THR A 26 3.38 -4.03 8.95
N LEU A 27 3.44 -4.70 7.81
CA LEU A 27 4.46 -5.69 7.48
C LEU A 27 5.57 -5.02 6.66
N THR A 28 6.83 -5.29 7.01
CA THR A 28 8.02 -4.85 6.28
C THR A 28 8.76 -6.06 5.69
N PRO A 29 9.55 -5.88 4.61
CA PRO A 29 10.38 -6.96 4.06
C PRO A 29 11.31 -7.55 5.13
N GLY A 30 11.40 -8.88 5.19
CA GLY A 30 12.15 -9.61 6.22
C GLY A 30 11.49 -9.65 7.60
N GLY A 31 10.38 -8.93 7.80
CA GLY A 31 9.61 -8.92 9.04
C GLY A 31 8.47 -9.96 9.06
N SER A 32 7.77 -10.01 10.19
CA SER A 32 6.55 -10.79 10.37
C SER A 32 5.57 -10.06 11.28
N VAL A 33 4.28 -10.26 11.03
CA VAL A 33 3.18 -9.75 11.84
C VAL A 33 2.31 -10.93 12.28
N THR A 34 1.98 -10.99 13.57
CA THR A 34 1.08 -12.01 14.12
C THR A 34 -0.20 -11.35 14.62
N ASP A 35 -1.35 -11.80 14.13
CA ASP A 35 -2.66 -11.36 14.61
C ASP A 35 -3.68 -12.50 14.51
N GLN A 36 -4.58 -12.60 15.51
CA GLN A 36 -5.68 -13.56 15.54
C GLN A 36 -5.31 -15.01 15.18
N GLY A 37 -4.13 -15.47 15.63
CA GLY A 37 -3.65 -16.84 15.38
C GLY A 37 -3.04 -17.07 13.99
N TRP A 38 -2.80 -16.01 13.22
CA TRP A 38 -2.09 -16.05 11.94
C TRP A 38 -0.78 -15.28 12.03
N THR A 39 0.26 -15.76 11.36
CA THR A 39 1.49 -15.02 11.14
C THR A 39 1.68 -14.79 9.65
N VAL A 40 1.83 -13.53 9.26
CA VAL A 40 2.12 -13.12 7.88
C VAL A 40 3.56 -12.61 7.81
N SER A 41 4.30 -13.07 6.80
CA SER A 41 5.72 -12.76 6.61
C SER A 41 6.08 -12.78 5.11
N GLY A 42 7.37 -12.66 4.79
CA GLY A 42 7.85 -12.87 3.41
C GLY A 42 7.41 -11.79 2.44
N LEU A 43 7.16 -10.56 2.93
CA LEU A 43 6.77 -9.44 2.08
C LEU A 43 7.83 -9.19 1.00
N SER A 44 7.39 -9.31 -0.24
CA SER A 44 8.19 -9.03 -1.43
C SER A 44 7.28 -8.54 -2.56
N GLY A 45 7.89 -8.07 -3.65
CA GLY A 45 7.18 -7.54 -4.81
C GLY A 45 7.60 -6.12 -5.17
N SER A 46 6.87 -5.51 -6.09
CA SER A 46 7.21 -4.21 -6.67
C SER A 46 5.96 -3.42 -7.06
N GLY A 47 6.06 -2.10 -7.01
CA GLY A 47 5.17 -1.18 -7.68
C GLY A 47 5.84 -0.61 -8.93
N THR A 48 5.28 -0.90 -10.11
CA THR A 48 5.76 -0.41 -11.40
C THR A 48 4.91 0.76 -11.85
N LEU A 49 5.46 1.96 -11.77
CA LEU A 49 4.89 3.16 -12.38
C LEU A 49 5.18 3.15 -13.88
N SER A 50 4.16 3.30 -14.71
CA SER A 50 4.27 3.43 -16.16
C SER A 50 3.69 4.77 -16.59
N PHE A 51 4.44 5.53 -17.40
CA PHE A 51 4.01 6.85 -17.85
C PHE A 51 2.99 6.72 -18.98
N SER A 52 1.98 7.60 -18.99
CA SER A 52 1.01 7.69 -20.09
C SER A 52 1.65 8.22 -21.37
N SER A 53 1.06 7.93 -22.53
CA SER A 53 1.49 8.52 -23.80
C SER A 53 1.48 10.04 -23.79
N ASP A 54 0.51 10.65 -23.08
CA ASP A 54 0.38 12.10 -22.96
C ASP A 54 1.55 12.68 -22.14
N LEU A 55 1.92 12.02 -21.05
CA LEU A 55 3.09 12.40 -20.27
C LEU A 55 4.37 12.22 -21.06
N LEU A 56 4.55 11.10 -21.78
CA LEU A 56 5.72 10.90 -22.63
C LEU A 56 5.85 11.97 -23.72
N GLY A 57 4.74 12.34 -24.36
CA GLY A 57 4.70 13.42 -25.34
C GLY A 57 5.07 14.78 -24.74
N ALA A 58 4.64 15.05 -23.51
CA ALA A 58 5.00 16.28 -22.81
C ALA A 58 6.45 16.32 -22.34
N LEU A 59 7.01 15.18 -21.88
CA LEU A 59 8.43 15.07 -21.56
C LEU A 59 9.28 15.33 -22.81
N TYR A 60 8.89 14.78 -23.96
CA TYR A 60 9.56 15.06 -25.23
C TYR A 60 9.44 16.54 -25.63
N ALA A 61 8.24 17.13 -25.53
CA ALA A 61 8.03 18.54 -25.86
C ALA A 61 8.83 19.50 -24.96
N GLY A 62 9.01 19.16 -23.69
CA GLY A 62 9.80 19.93 -22.72
C GLY A 62 11.27 19.53 -22.63
N SER A 63 11.79 18.73 -23.57
CA SER A 63 13.17 18.24 -23.58
C SER A 63 13.62 17.62 -22.25
N VAL A 64 12.71 16.90 -21.58
CA VAL A 64 12.93 16.33 -20.24
C VAL A 64 13.48 14.92 -20.38
N ASP A 65 14.67 14.69 -19.85
CA ASP A 65 15.27 13.37 -19.77
C ASP A 65 14.87 12.65 -18.48
N VAL A 66 14.93 11.32 -18.49
CA VAL A 66 14.56 10.48 -17.35
C VAL A 66 15.72 9.59 -16.97
N ALA A 67 16.01 9.50 -15.67
CA ALA A 67 17.05 8.66 -15.11
C ALA A 67 16.54 7.87 -13.91
N GLN A 68 17.28 6.82 -13.56
CA GLN A 68 16.96 5.95 -12.43
C GLN A 68 17.26 6.59 -11.08
N VAL A 69 16.39 6.33 -10.10
CA VAL A 69 16.65 6.58 -8.68
C VAL A 69 16.58 5.26 -7.93
N ASP A 70 17.72 4.82 -7.41
CA ASP A 70 17.82 3.56 -6.69
C ASP A 70 16.91 3.50 -5.45
N PRO A 71 16.41 2.31 -5.08
CA PRO A 71 16.61 1.00 -5.72
C PRO A 71 15.63 0.68 -6.87
N ALA A 72 14.83 1.64 -7.34
CA ALA A 72 13.90 1.37 -8.44
C ALA A 72 14.66 1.05 -9.73
N GLN A 73 14.13 0.15 -10.56
CA GLN A 73 14.67 -0.16 -11.88
C GLN A 73 13.88 0.59 -12.93
N VAL A 74 14.52 1.47 -13.68
CA VAL A 74 13.86 2.26 -14.73
C VAL A 74 14.09 1.63 -16.10
N THR A 75 13.01 1.44 -16.85
CA THR A 75 13.03 1.04 -18.26
C THR A 75 12.69 2.24 -19.12
N ILE A 76 13.55 2.56 -20.08
CA ILE A 76 13.36 3.67 -21.03
C ILE A 76 13.50 3.10 -22.43
N VAL A 77 12.52 3.37 -23.28
CA VAL A 77 12.55 3.02 -24.71
C VAL A 77 12.34 4.28 -25.52
N GLY A 78 13.26 4.53 -26.47
CA GLY A 78 13.36 5.79 -27.19
C GLY A 78 14.25 6.80 -26.45
N SER A 79 14.46 7.95 -27.08
CA SER A 79 15.25 9.04 -26.53
C SER A 79 14.77 10.37 -27.12
N LEU A 80 15.19 11.48 -26.51
CA LEU A 80 14.93 12.81 -27.08
C LEU A 80 15.54 12.97 -28.49
N ALA A 81 16.63 12.26 -28.81
CA ALA A 81 17.25 12.28 -30.13
C ALA A 81 16.49 11.45 -31.18
N ASP A 82 15.71 10.46 -30.75
CA ASP A 82 14.98 9.53 -31.62
C ASP A 82 13.52 9.95 -31.88
N GLY A 83 13.16 11.19 -31.55
CA GLY A 83 11.80 11.71 -31.69
C GLY A 83 10.91 11.46 -30.47
N GLY A 84 11.49 11.11 -29.32
CA GLY A 84 10.81 11.01 -28.03
C GLY A 84 10.77 9.60 -27.45
N PHE A 85 10.21 9.51 -26.25
CA PHE A 85 10.04 8.25 -25.53
C PHE A 85 8.79 7.52 -26.00
N THR A 86 8.90 6.21 -26.20
CA THR A 86 7.75 5.32 -26.46
C THR A 86 7.37 4.51 -25.23
N GLN A 87 8.28 4.40 -24.26
CA GLN A 87 8.02 3.79 -22.96
C GLN A 87 8.95 4.37 -21.91
N VAL A 88 8.37 4.74 -20.77
CA VAL A 88 9.11 4.97 -19.52
C VAL A 88 8.35 4.28 -18.40
N SER A 89 9.05 3.44 -17.64
CA SER A 89 8.51 2.84 -16.42
C SER A 89 9.57 2.72 -15.32
N ALA A 90 9.12 2.77 -14.07
CA ALA A 90 9.97 2.65 -12.89
C ALA A 90 9.40 1.57 -11.95
N ALA A 91 10.10 0.45 -11.82
CA ALA A 91 9.74 -0.66 -10.94
C ALA A 91 10.46 -0.52 -9.61
N ALA A 92 9.73 -0.08 -8.58
CA ALA A 92 10.25 0.16 -7.24
C ALA A 92 9.92 -1.03 -6.31
N PRO A 93 10.90 -1.59 -5.56
CA PRO A 93 10.62 -2.66 -4.61
C PRO A 93 9.72 -2.18 -3.47
N ILE A 94 8.84 -3.06 -3.00
CA ILE A 94 7.95 -2.79 -1.85
C ILE A 94 8.75 -2.80 -0.55
N THR A 95 8.50 -1.80 0.30
CA THR A 95 9.13 -1.62 1.62
C THR A 95 8.15 -1.68 2.77
N GLY A 96 6.85 -1.63 2.50
CA GLY A 96 5.84 -1.76 3.54
C GLY A 96 4.47 -2.09 2.98
N LEU A 97 3.74 -2.93 3.69
CA LEU A 97 2.34 -3.27 3.44
C LEU A 97 1.56 -3.04 4.73
N THR A 98 0.60 -2.13 4.72
CA THR A 98 -0.27 -1.86 5.86
C THR A 98 -1.69 -2.28 5.54
N GLY A 99 -2.36 -2.88 6.52
CA GLY A 99 -3.74 -3.32 6.39
C GLY A 99 -4.36 -3.67 7.73
N THR A 100 -5.59 -4.17 7.67
CA THR A 100 -6.33 -4.68 8.82
C THR A 100 -6.70 -6.15 8.58
N PHE A 101 -6.84 -6.91 9.67
CA PHE A 101 -7.25 -8.30 9.62
C PHE A 101 -8.45 -8.53 10.53
N ASP A 102 -9.49 -9.18 10.01
CA ASP A 102 -10.73 -9.47 10.75
C ASP A 102 -10.84 -10.92 11.25
N GLY A 103 -9.74 -11.68 11.15
CA GLY A 103 -9.69 -13.11 11.44
C GLY A 103 -9.93 -14.01 10.22
N THR A 104 -10.45 -13.44 9.13
CA THR A 104 -10.76 -14.16 7.87
C THR A 104 -10.19 -13.49 6.64
N THR A 105 -10.10 -12.17 6.61
CA THR A 105 -9.73 -11.38 5.44
C THR A 105 -8.76 -10.28 5.85
N VAL A 106 -7.65 -10.17 5.11
CA VAL A 106 -6.72 -9.05 5.19
C VAL A 106 -7.20 -7.99 4.20
N SER A 107 -7.51 -6.79 4.69
CA SER A 107 -7.82 -5.63 3.85
C SER A 107 -6.58 -4.75 3.75
N VAL A 108 -6.04 -4.58 2.55
CA VAL A 108 -4.87 -3.72 2.32
C VAL A 108 -5.30 -2.27 2.31
N SER A 109 -4.68 -1.44 3.16
CA SER A 109 -4.94 0.00 3.21
C SER A 109 -3.84 0.81 2.52
N GLN A 110 -2.58 0.38 2.67
CA GLN A 110 -1.44 1.14 2.19
C GLN A 110 -0.29 0.25 1.70
N VAL A 111 0.41 0.70 0.67
CA VAL A 111 1.64 0.07 0.16
C VAL A 111 2.72 1.15 0.03
N ALA A 112 3.94 0.86 0.46
CA ALA A 112 5.09 1.74 0.32
C ALA A 112 6.17 1.06 -0.54
N THR A 113 6.88 1.86 -1.36
CA THR A 113 8.01 1.43 -2.18
C THR A 113 9.25 2.28 -1.89
N ALA A 114 10.41 1.88 -2.42
CA ALA A 114 11.65 2.67 -2.36
C ALA A 114 12.23 2.93 -3.74
N GLY A 115 12.81 4.12 -3.92
CA GLY A 115 13.37 4.57 -5.19
C GLY A 115 12.31 5.22 -6.08
N GLY A 116 12.68 5.50 -7.33
CA GLY A 116 11.77 6.10 -8.31
C GLY A 116 12.50 6.57 -9.57
N ALA A 117 12.19 7.79 -10.02
CA ALA A 117 12.75 8.34 -11.24
C ALA A 117 13.14 9.82 -11.06
N LEU A 118 14.24 10.19 -11.69
CA LEU A 118 14.73 11.55 -11.81
C LEU A 118 14.36 12.10 -13.18
N GLN A 119 13.73 13.26 -13.22
CA GLN A 119 13.43 14.00 -14.43
C GLN A 119 14.36 15.20 -14.49
N THR A 120 15.02 15.41 -15.63
CA THR A 120 15.94 16.53 -15.82
C THR A 120 15.55 17.30 -17.07
N SER A 121 15.22 18.57 -16.92
CA SER A 121 15.01 19.48 -18.03
C SER A 121 16.29 20.26 -18.34
N TYR A 122 16.55 20.50 -19.62
CA TYR A 122 17.66 21.32 -20.09
C TYR A 122 17.14 22.66 -20.55
N ALA A 123 17.92 23.73 -20.33
CA ALA A 123 17.56 25.07 -20.77
C ALA A 123 17.26 25.08 -22.28
N ASP A 124 16.04 25.47 -22.63
CA ASP A 124 15.51 25.49 -23.98
C ASP A 124 14.40 26.54 -24.10
N ASP A 125 13.66 26.55 -25.23
CA ASP A 125 12.55 27.49 -25.42
C ASP A 125 11.36 27.23 -24.47
N PHE A 126 11.35 26.10 -23.76
CA PHE A 126 10.31 25.69 -22.80
C PHE A 126 10.72 25.87 -21.33
N THR A 127 12.02 25.86 -21.02
CA THR A 127 12.57 25.98 -19.68
C THR A 127 13.67 27.04 -19.61
N ASN A 128 13.55 27.99 -18.69
CA ASN A 128 14.43 29.18 -18.66
C ASN A 128 15.90 28.82 -18.38
N SER A 129 16.13 27.93 -17.41
CA SER A 129 17.45 27.50 -16.97
C SER A 129 17.62 25.97 -16.91
N GLY A 130 16.60 25.22 -17.34
CA GLY A 130 16.45 23.81 -16.99
C GLY A 130 16.16 23.61 -15.49
N GLY A 131 16.25 22.36 -15.05
CA GLY A 131 15.90 21.96 -13.70
C GLY A 131 15.89 20.46 -13.53
N SER A 132 15.49 20.02 -12.35
CA SER A 132 15.43 18.60 -12.01
C SER A 132 14.33 18.32 -11.01
N LEU A 133 13.65 17.21 -11.17
CA LEU A 133 12.68 16.70 -10.20
C LEU A 133 12.92 15.21 -9.99
N GLU A 134 13.36 14.86 -8.79
CA GLU A 134 13.38 13.48 -8.32
C GLU A 134 12.03 13.16 -7.69
N ILE A 135 11.40 12.07 -8.13
CA ILE A 135 10.19 11.51 -7.51
C ILE A 135 10.55 10.14 -6.97
N LYS A 136 10.47 9.93 -5.66
CA LYS A 136 10.81 8.66 -5.02
C LYS A 136 9.89 8.28 -3.87
N ASN A 137 10.05 7.05 -3.41
CA ASN A 137 9.42 6.50 -2.20
C ASN A 137 7.89 6.65 -2.23
N LEU A 138 7.27 6.01 -3.22
CA LEU A 138 5.82 6.10 -3.36
C LEU A 138 5.12 5.40 -2.20
N ARG A 139 4.08 6.04 -1.67
CA ARG A 139 3.17 5.48 -0.69
C ARG A 139 1.74 5.61 -1.18
N VAL A 140 1.17 4.49 -1.57
CA VAL A 140 -0.19 4.39 -2.08
C VAL A 140 -1.14 4.20 -0.91
N ASP A 141 -2.11 5.10 -0.75
CA ASP A 141 -3.25 4.95 0.17
C ASP A 141 -4.51 4.59 -0.63
N LEU A 142 -4.96 3.35 -0.48
CA LEU A 142 -6.11 2.81 -1.22
C LEU A 142 -7.45 3.34 -0.70
N GLY A 143 -7.51 3.75 0.57
CA GLY A 143 -8.72 4.30 1.19
C GLY A 143 -8.94 5.75 0.76
N ALA A 144 -7.90 6.57 0.83
CA ALA A 144 -7.95 7.96 0.37
C ALA A 144 -7.89 8.09 -1.16
N LYS A 145 -7.46 7.04 -1.88
CA LYS A 145 -7.17 7.05 -3.32
C LYS A 145 -6.12 8.09 -3.71
N ILE A 146 -5.07 8.19 -2.90
CA ILE A 146 -3.97 9.13 -3.10
C ILE A 146 -2.63 8.38 -3.11
N VAL A 147 -1.77 8.73 -4.06
CA VAL A 147 -0.36 8.35 -4.06
C VAL A 147 0.43 9.50 -3.47
N TYR A 148 1.16 9.22 -2.39
CA TYR A 148 2.12 10.13 -1.80
C TYR A 148 3.53 9.82 -2.32
N ALA A 149 4.39 10.83 -2.37
CA ALA A 149 5.79 10.67 -2.76
C ALA A 149 6.69 11.65 -2.01
N ASP A 150 7.97 11.33 -1.97
CA ASP A 150 9.02 12.27 -1.64
C ASP A 150 9.55 12.89 -2.94
N LEU A 151 9.70 14.22 -2.94
CA LEU A 151 10.17 15.01 -4.08
C LEU A 151 11.49 15.69 -3.72
N VAL A 152 12.45 15.66 -4.64
CA VAL A 152 13.66 16.50 -4.56
C VAL A 152 13.70 17.37 -5.80
N GLY A 153 13.34 18.63 -5.62
CA GLY A 153 13.18 19.59 -6.72
C GLY A 153 14.34 20.59 -6.82
N GLY A 154 14.73 20.89 -8.05
CA GLY A 154 15.63 21.99 -8.40
C GLY A 154 14.99 23.36 -8.19
N ASN A 155 15.67 24.41 -8.65
CA ASN A 155 15.13 25.78 -8.71
C ASN A 155 14.52 26.32 -7.40
N GLY A 156 15.06 25.88 -6.25
CA GLY A 156 14.65 26.35 -4.93
C GLY A 156 13.51 25.55 -4.27
N VAL A 157 12.97 24.51 -4.91
CA VAL A 157 11.94 23.64 -4.32
C VAL A 157 12.51 22.80 -3.16
N GLY A 158 13.68 22.21 -3.37
CA GLY A 158 14.37 21.37 -2.38
C GLY A 158 13.63 20.06 -2.09
N GLU A 159 13.88 19.49 -0.92
CA GLU A 159 13.25 18.25 -0.48
C GLU A 159 11.85 18.50 0.11
N LYS A 160 10.87 17.69 -0.33
CA LYS A 160 9.50 17.66 0.18
C LYS A 160 9.11 16.21 0.41
N ASN A 161 8.73 15.87 1.64
CA ASN A 161 8.43 14.49 2.00
C ASN A 161 6.92 14.27 2.18
N GLY A 162 6.43 13.12 1.71
CA GLY A 162 5.03 12.71 1.86
C GLY A 162 4.02 13.65 1.20
N ILE A 163 4.36 14.24 0.05
CA ILE A 163 3.45 15.10 -0.72
C ILE A 163 2.41 14.23 -1.42
N ALA A 164 1.14 14.66 -1.38
CA ALA A 164 0.08 14.05 -2.19
C ALA A 164 0.38 14.33 -3.67
N LEU A 165 0.93 13.34 -4.38
CA LEU A 165 1.42 13.48 -5.74
C LEU A 165 0.31 13.27 -6.76
N TRP A 166 -0.39 12.12 -6.67
CA TRP A 166 -1.46 11.76 -7.60
C TRP A 166 -2.74 11.36 -6.88
N ASN A 167 -3.88 11.72 -7.47
CA ASN A 167 -5.16 11.07 -7.20
C ASN A 167 -5.31 9.86 -8.11
N ILE A 168 -5.93 8.80 -7.58
CA ILE A 168 -6.18 7.55 -8.30
C ILE A 168 -7.63 7.54 -8.80
N GLY A 169 -7.83 7.55 -10.12
CA GLY A 169 -9.16 7.48 -10.72
C GLY A 169 -9.78 6.09 -10.64
N SER A 170 -9.00 5.04 -10.91
CA SER A 170 -9.47 3.65 -10.92
C SER A 170 -8.50 2.70 -10.23
N ILE A 171 -9.06 1.73 -9.49
CA ILE A 171 -8.33 0.62 -8.88
C ILE A 171 -9.02 -0.66 -9.34
N THR A 172 -8.28 -1.57 -9.96
CA THR A 172 -8.76 -2.89 -10.35
C THR A 172 -7.85 -3.99 -9.80
N GLY A 173 -8.39 -5.20 -9.67
CA GLY A 173 -7.71 -6.31 -8.99
C GLY A 173 -8.02 -6.38 -7.48
N PRO A 174 -7.51 -7.41 -6.80
CA PRO A 174 -7.78 -7.64 -5.39
C PRO A 174 -7.07 -6.62 -4.49
N THR A 175 -7.83 -5.97 -3.61
CA THR A 175 -7.32 -5.14 -2.49
C THR A 175 -7.53 -5.82 -1.14
N SER A 176 -8.06 -7.05 -1.14
CA SER A 176 -8.29 -7.88 0.03
C SER A 176 -7.88 -9.32 -0.27
N ILE A 177 -7.33 -10.00 0.74
CA ILE A 177 -6.85 -11.38 0.65
C ILE A 177 -7.57 -12.20 1.71
N THR A 178 -8.28 -13.25 1.29
CA THR A 178 -8.84 -14.23 2.23
C THR A 178 -7.71 -15.04 2.85
N ALA A 179 -7.71 -15.15 4.18
CA ALA A 179 -6.71 -15.91 4.92
C ALA A 179 -6.78 -17.40 4.56
N ALA A 180 -5.68 -17.89 4.00
CA ALA A 180 -5.40 -19.29 3.81
C ALA A 180 -3.91 -19.51 4.11
N GLU A 181 -3.51 -20.75 4.38
CA GLU A 181 -2.09 -21.05 4.54
C GLU A 181 -1.39 -21.08 3.19
N GLY A 182 -0.16 -20.56 3.13
CA GLY A 182 0.68 -20.60 1.93
C GLY A 182 1.19 -19.22 1.51
N THR A 183 1.76 -19.18 0.30
CA THR A 183 2.26 -17.96 -0.34
C THR A 183 1.24 -17.45 -1.34
N PHE A 184 0.90 -16.16 -1.22
CA PHE A 184 -0.06 -15.47 -2.06
C PHE A 184 0.66 -14.38 -2.84
N THR A 185 0.36 -14.29 -4.13
CA THR A 185 0.75 -13.16 -4.96
C THR A 185 -0.51 -12.49 -5.46
N VAL A 186 -0.63 -11.20 -5.18
CA VAL A 186 -1.73 -10.36 -5.67
C VAL A 186 -1.19 -9.26 -6.55
N THR A 187 -1.90 -8.98 -7.63
CA THR A 187 -1.58 -7.87 -8.53
C THR A 187 -2.80 -6.97 -8.63
N ASN A 188 -2.61 -5.69 -8.30
CA ASN A 188 -3.63 -4.67 -8.48
C ASN A 188 -3.11 -3.58 -9.43
N HIS A 189 -4.02 -3.02 -10.21
CA HIS A 189 -3.74 -2.00 -11.20
C HIS A 189 -4.42 -0.70 -10.82
N LEU A 190 -3.62 0.35 -10.65
CA LEU A 190 -4.06 1.71 -10.38
C LEU A 190 -3.89 2.52 -11.66
N SER A 191 -4.94 3.15 -12.15
CA SER A 191 -4.91 3.91 -13.40
C SER A 191 -5.63 5.24 -13.29
N GLN A 192 -5.49 6.05 -14.35
CA GLN A 192 -6.00 7.42 -14.40
C GLN A 192 -5.38 8.26 -13.28
N LEU A 193 -4.05 8.19 -13.18
CA LEU A 193 -3.31 8.96 -12.20
C LEU A 193 -3.36 10.43 -12.60
N SER A 194 -3.86 11.29 -11.71
CA SER A 194 -3.97 12.72 -11.97
C SER A 194 -3.17 13.50 -10.92
N ILE A 195 -2.30 14.40 -11.35
CA ILE A 195 -1.46 15.18 -10.45
C ILE A 195 -2.31 16.12 -9.58
N THR A 196 -1.92 16.30 -8.33
CA THR A 196 -2.56 17.30 -7.46
C THR A 196 -2.06 18.71 -7.78
N ASP A 197 -2.86 19.74 -7.47
CA ASP A 197 -2.46 21.13 -7.71
C ASP A 197 -1.15 21.51 -6.99
N GLN A 198 -0.97 21.00 -5.76
CA GLN A 198 0.26 21.23 -4.99
C GLN A 198 1.47 20.58 -5.66
N ALA A 199 1.36 19.31 -6.04
CA ALA A 199 2.46 18.61 -6.68
C ALA A 199 2.76 19.15 -8.08
N PHE A 200 1.74 19.62 -8.80
CA PHE A 200 1.91 20.31 -10.08
C PHE A 200 2.73 21.58 -9.94
N GLY A 201 2.47 22.40 -8.91
CA GLY A 201 3.29 23.58 -8.62
C GLY A 201 4.77 23.21 -8.42
N TYR A 202 5.06 22.19 -7.61
CA TYR A 202 6.43 21.72 -7.42
C TYR A 202 7.03 21.16 -8.71
N PHE A 203 6.26 20.46 -9.54
CA PHE A 203 6.74 19.92 -10.81
C PHE A 203 7.21 21.04 -11.75
N ILE A 204 6.36 22.05 -11.90
CA ILE A 204 6.62 23.23 -12.72
C ILE A 204 7.85 23.99 -12.24
N ASP A 205 7.90 24.31 -10.94
CA ASP A 205 9.00 25.08 -10.36
C ASP A 205 10.32 24.30 -10.45
N SER A 206 10.31 23.00 -10.11
CA SER A 206 11.50 22.15 -10.08
C SER A 206 12.18 21.99 -11.44
N LEU A 207 11.38 21.90 -12.51
CA LEU A 207 11.86 21.78 -13.88
C LEU A 207 12.09 23.14 -14.56
N GLY A 208 11.76 24.25 -13.90
CA GLY A 208 11.99 25.60 -14.42
C GLY A 208 11.18 25.90 -15.68
N ILE A 209 10.00 25.29 -15.78
CA ILE A 209 9.12 25.43 -16.94
C ILE A 209 8.63 26.87 -17.02
N MET A 210 8.59 27.44 -18.23
CA MET A 210 8.10 28.80 -18.44
C MET A 210 6.56 28.82 -18.56
N THR A 211 5.94 29.98 -18.34
CA THR A 211 4.47 30.15 -18.35
C THR A 211 3.78 29.62 -19.62
N GLY A 212 4.48 29.59 -20.76
CA GLY A 212 3.97 29.00 -22.02
C GLY A 212 3.86 27.47 -21.98
N GLY A 213 4.75 26.77 -21.28
CA GLY A 213 4.71 25.31 -21.10
C GLY A 213 3.63 24.84 -20.13
N TYR A 214 3.10 25.74 -19.29
CA TYR A 214 2.09 25.41 -18.27
C TYR A 214 0.81 24.88 -18.91
N GLY A 215 0.38 25.49 -20.03
CA GLY A 215 -0.86 25.12 -20.70
C GLY A 215 -0.82 23.70 -21.28
N VAL A 216 0.35 23.25 -21.73
CA VAL A 216 0.54 21.90 -22.28
C VAL A 216 0.42 20.86 -21.16
N LEU A 217 1.08 21.10 -20.02
CA LEU A 217 1.07 20.17 -18.90
C LEU A 217 -0.26 20.14 -18.13
N GLN A 218 -0.98 21.27 -18.06
CA GLN A 218 -2.35 21.31 -17.51
C GLN A 218 -3.38 20.52 -18.34
N GLY A 219 -3.09 20.32 -19.63
CA GLY A 219 -3.90 19.51 -20.53
C GLY A 219 -3.87 18.02 -20.21
N ILE A 220 -2.80 17.54 -19.57
CA ILE A 220 -2.61 16.14 -19.23
C ILE A 220 -3.57 15.76 -18.10
N LYS A 221 -4.47 14.81 -18.39
CA LYS A 221 -5.43 14.28 -17.40
C LYS A 221 -5.02 12.93 -16.85
N ASP A 222 -4.21 12.20 -17.58
CA ASP A 222 -3.67 10.90 -17.16
C ASP A 222 -2.14 10.96 -17.21
N TYR A 223 -1.52 10.75 -16.05
CA TYR A 223 -0.07 10.70 -15.88
C TYR A 223 0.45 9.25 -15.99
N GLY A 224 -0.44 8.26 -16.06
CA GLY A 224 -0.10 6.87 -16.25
C GLY A 224 -0.78 5.94 -15.26
N SER A 225 -0.09 4.85 -14.94
CA SER A 225 -0.60 3.77 -14.11
C SER A 225 0.46 3.19 -13.18
N ILE A 226 0.02 2.55 -12.10
CA ILE A 226 0.86 1.76 -11.21
C ILE A 226 0.34 0.32 -11.20
N ASP A 227 1.17 -0.61 -11.63
CA ASP A 227 0.98 -2.04 -11.41
C ASP A 227 1.70 -2.44 -10.13
N SER A 228 0.97 -2.89 -9.12
CA SER A 228 1.54 -3.33 -7.86
C SER A 228 1.35 -4.83 -7.70
N THR A 229 2.47 -5.54 -7.64
CA THR A 229 2.52 -6.98 -7.34
C THR A 229 3.07 -7.17 -5.94
N ILE A 230 2.28 -7.77 -5.06
CA ILE A 230 2.61 -8.01 -3.66
C ILE A 230 2.61 -9.52 -3.43
N THR A 231 3.69 -10.03 -2.83
CA THR A 231 3.79 -11.42 -2.40
C THR A 231 3.98 -11.49 -0.89
N VAL A 232 3.20 -12.34 -0.23
CA VAL A 232 3.25 -12.59 1.22
C VAL A 232 3.05 -14.08 1.51
N THR A 233 3.58 -14.55 2.64
CA THR A 233 3.37 -15.90 3.15
C THR A 233 2.60 -15.85 4.46
N ALA A 234 1.47 -16.56 4.54
CA ALA A 234 0.66 -16.68 5.74
C ALA A 234 0.74 -18.11 6.29
N THR A 235 0.93 -18.22 7.61
CA THR A 235 0.95 -19.48 8.35
C THR A 235 0.01 -19.38 9.55
N LYS A 236 -0.74 -20.45 9.82
CA LYS A 236 -1.57 -20.50 11.02
C LYS A 236 -0.69 -20.86 12.21
N VAL A 237 -0.74 -20.07 13.26
CA VAL A 237 -0.07 -20.38 14.52
C VAL A 237 -0.88 -21.49 15.19
N PRO A 238 -0.29 -22.67 15.43
CA PRO A 238 -1.02 -23.73 16.12
C PRO A 238 -1.40 -23.24 17.51
N SER A 239 -2.67 -23.42 17.90
CA SER A 239 -3.10 -23.17 19.27
C SER A 239 -2.39 -24.19 20.15
N VAL A 240 -1.28 -23.79 20.77
CA VAL A 240 -0.59 -24.61 21.76
C VAL A 240 -1.52 -24.68 22.98
N PRO A 241 -2.13 -25.84 23.28
CA PRO A 241 -2.94 -25.94 24.48
C PRO A 241 -1.97 -25.87 25.66
N GLU A 242 -2.18 -24.92 26.57
CA GLU A 242 -1.27 -24.72 27.69
C GLU A 242 -1.13 -26.04 28.48
N PRO A 243 0.08 -26.44 28.90
CA PRO A 243 0.29 -27.67 29.68
C PRO A 243 -0.59 -27.76 30.93
N SER A 244 -0.90 -26.59 31.50
CA SER A 244 -1.83 -26.42 32.62
C SER A 244 -3.25 -26.89 32.28
N THR A 245 -3.75 -26.69 31.06
CA THR A 245 -5.13 -27.07 30.67
C THR A 245 -5.31 -28.59 30.69
N TYR A 246 -4.34 -29.33 30.16
CA TYR A 246 -4.33 -30.79 30.26
C TYR A 246 -4.11 -31.26 31.70
N ALA A 247 -3.23 -30.60 32.46
CA ALA A 247 -3.01 -30.90 33.86
C ALA A 247 -4.26 -30.66 34.73
N LEU A 248 -5.02 -29.59 34.48
CA LEU A 248 -6.22 -29.22 35.21
C LEU A 248 -7.42 -30.11 34.83
N MET A 249 -7.56 -30.47 33.55
CA MET A 249 -8.51 -31.52 33.15
C MET A 249 -8.17 -32.87 33.79
N GLY A 250 -6.88 -33.25 33.79
CA GLY A 250 -6.42 -34.49 34.40
C GLY A 250 -6.68 -34.53 35.90
N LEU A 251 -6.32 -33.46 36.62
CA LEU A 251 -6.59 -33.32 38.05
C LEU A 251 -8.09 -33.27 38.36
N GLY A 252 -8.88 -32.61 37.52
CA GLY A 252 -10.34 -32.56 37.63
C GLY A 252 -10.99 -33.95 37.52
N LEU A 253 -10.56 -34.75 36.54
CA LEU A 253 -11.03 -36.13 36.36
C LEU A 253 -10.62 -37.04 37.53
N VAL A 254 -9.37 -36.92 38.00
CA VAL A 254 -8.90 -37.66 39.18
C VAL A 254 -9.70 -37.26 40.42
N GLY A 255 -9.92 -35.96 40.64
CA GLY A 255 -10.75 -35.46 41.74
C GLY A 255 -12.17 -36.02 41.71
N MET A 256 -12.83 -36.01 40.54
CA MET A 256 -14.18 -36.56 40.39
C MET A 256 -14.22 -38.08 40.62
N SER A 257 -13.23 -38.82 40.14
CA SER A 257 -13.15 -40.28 40.36
C SER A 257 -13.01 -40.63 41.84
N LEU A 258 -12.25 -39.85 42.61
CA LEU A 258 -12.10 -40.03 44.06
C LEU A 258 -13.38 -39.70 44.82
N VAL A 259 -14.10 -38.65 44.41
CA VAL A 259 -15.41 -38.30 44.98
C VAL A 259 -16.46 -39.37 44.67
N ALA A 260 -16.50 -39.89 43.44
CA ALA A 260 -17.39 -40.97 43.04
C ALA A 260 -17.11 -42.26 43.86
N ARG A 261 -15.84 -42.62 44.03
CA ARG A 261 -15.44 -43.78 44.86
C ARG A 261 -15.85 -43.62 46.33
N ARG A 262 -15.84 -42.40 46.86
CA ARG A 262 -16.24 -42.12 48.24
C ARG A 262 -17.77 -42.16 48.43
N ARG A 263 -18.56 -41.99 47.38
CA ARG A 263 -20.04 -42.13 47.41
C ARG A 263 -20.53 -43.56 47.18
N ALA A 264 -19.72 -44.41 46.55
CA ALA A 264 -20.07 -45.81 46.29
C ALA A 264 -19.75 -46.75 47.47
N LYS A 265 -19.04 -46.25 48.50
CA LYS A 265 -18.89 -46.88 49.81
C LYS A 265 -19.85 -46.23 50.79
#